data_AF-A0A961H485-F1
#
_entry.id   AF-A0A961H485-F1
#
_cell.length_a   1.000
_cell.length_b   1.000
_cell.length_c   1.000
_cell.angle_alpha   90.00
_cell.angle_beta   90.00
_cell.angle_gamma   90.00
#
_symmetry.space_group_name_H-M   'P 1'
#
loop_
_entity.id
_entity.type
_entity.pdbx_description
1 polymer ?
#
loop_
_entity_poly.entity_id
_entity_poly.type
_entity_poly.pdbx_seq_one_letter_code
_entity_poly.pdbx_strand_id
1 'polypeptide(L)'
;MPTRLHARRLTGPTGVHFAALAVSFFAILWIGRDQWFFGDDWAILVPRNDGAIMVPHVGHWNLVPAVVFPLVRNGLGLGSYLPFLALAVLAHLGVAHLVWRILRRVGTNDWVATGLSVVIMLLGAASENLLWAFQFGFMGAVALGLAVVLLFDRPRLRAPIVIAIVVCSLLAPMFSGTAIPVLAAAGVVGWIRHGFLRTAALLAPTALTYLVWFFLVARNYPTPHAGIESVADLGMVLLFAAAMYAGGLGRAFPLIAIGVIPAAIAGVWFFATIRKGIRTAAAPAYALVVGSVVFALLTAYSRSTFGLSVAASERYAYVTIVLLTPVFGVLLTALARRGRPYSVSVMVFLALMVGFNTFLLVLGAGAQASREAVSQSRIEADLAQVIQNPTDPSLLASVPDPQWAPDVAGSDLLELYRSGQLAPVHR
;
A
#
# COMPACT_ATOMS: atom_id res chain seq x y z
N MET A 1 -17.56 8.61 -46.15
CA MET A 1 -16.61 9.38 -45.30
C MET A 1 -15.77 8.41 -44.49
N PRO A 2 -14.45 8.31 -44.70
CA PRO A 2 -13.61 7.43 -43.89
C PRO A 2 -13.29 8.12 -42.55
N THR A 3 -13.62 7.43 -41.46
CA THR A 3 -13.28 7.77 -40.08
C THR A 3 -11.75 7.75 -39.91
N ARG A 4 -11.14 8.94 -39.87
CA ARG A 4 -9.75 9.09 -39.44
C ARG A 4 -9.65 8.77 -37.94
N LEU A 5 -9.34 7.51 -37.63
CA LEU A 5 -8.74 7.14 -36.35
C LEU A 5 -7.40 7.85 -36.26
N HIS A 6 -7.39 9.07 -35.70
CA HIS A 6 -6.14 9.69 -35.26
C HIS A 6 -5.59 8.84 -34.12
N ALA A 7 -4.62 7.99 -34.44
CA ALA A 7 -3.68 7.46 -33.47
C ALA A 7 -3.10 8.66 -32.72
N ARG A 8 -3.61 8.93 -31.51
CA ARG A 8 -3.04 9.92 -30.60
C ARG A 8 -1.58 9.50 -30.39
N ARG A 9 -0.64 10.26 -30.95
CA ARG A 9 0.78 10.03 -30.71
C ARG A 9 0.99 9.98 -29.19
N LEU A 10 1.61 8.91 -28.71
CA LEU A 10 2.03 8.70 -27.33
C LEU A 10 3.18 9.67 -26.90
N THR A 11 3.34 10.80 -27.60
CA THR A 11 4.47 11.73 -27.45
C THR A 11 4.21 12.84 -26.44
N GLY A 12 3.27 12.64 -25.51
CA GLY A 12 2.89 13.61 -24.49
C GLY A 12 2.92 13.02 -23.07
N PRO A 13 2.57 13.79 -22.03
CA PRO A 13 2.63 13.35 -20.64
C PRO A 13 1.87 12.04 -20.37
N THR A 14 0.76 11.80 -21.06
CA THR A 14 0.04 10.52 -20.97
C THR A 14 0.83 9.34 -21.52
N GLY A 15 1.53 9.49 -22.64
CA GLY A 15 2.35 8.41 -23.18
C GLY A 15 3.58 8.15 -22.30
N VAL A 16 4.18 9.22 -21.76
CA VAL A 16 5.25 9.11 -20.74
C VAL A 16 4.76 8.37 -19.51
N HIS A 17 3.56 8.66 -19.00
CA HIS A 17 2.96 7.94 -17.86
C HIS A 17 2.86 6.43 -18.12
N PHE A 18 2.32 6.03 -19.27
CA PHE A 18 2.17 4.60 -19.59
C PHE A 18 3.52 3.91 -19.86
N ALA A 19 4.46 4.59 -20.51
CA ALA A 19 5.82 4.10 -20.67
C ALA A 19 6.51 3.92 -19.31
N ALA A 20 6.36 4.90 -18.41
CA ALA A 20 6.91 4.84 -17.07
C ALA A 20 6.32 3.69 -16.24
N LEU A 21 5.01 3.42 -16.33
CA LEU A 21 4.41 2.24 -15.68
C LEU A 21 5.10 0.95 -16.11
N ALA A 22 5.30 0.76 -17.42
CA ALA A 22 5.95 -0.44 -17.94
C ALA A 22 7.43 -0.51 -17.51
N VAL A 23 8.17 0.59 -17.63
CA VAL A 23 9.58 0.66 -17.21
C VAL A 23 9.71 0.40 -15.71
N SER A 24 8.89 1.01 -14.86
CA SER A 24 8.89 0.80 -13.41
C SER A 24 8.55 -0.63 -13.04
N PHE A 25 7.62 -1.29 -13.74
CA PHE A 25 7.33 -2.72 -13.50
C PHE A 25 8.58 -3.58 -13.63
N PHE A 26 9.28 -3.47 -14.77
CA PHE A 26 10.50 -4.26 -14.99
C PHE A 26 11.66 -3.80 -14.11
N ALA A 27 11.79 -2.49 -13.86
CA ALA A 27 12.86 -1.95 -13.02
C ALA A 27 12.74 -2.42 -11.57
N ILE A 28 11.54 -2.40 -10.98
CA ILE A 28 11.34 -2.84 -9.59
C ILE A 28 11.58 -4.34 -9.47
N LEU A 29 11.07 -5.16 -10.41
CA LEU A 29 11.35 -6.60 -10.43
C LEU A 29 12.84 -6.90 -10.59
N TRP A 30 13.54 -6.12 -11.41
CA TRP A 30 14.99 -6.25 -11.55
C TRP A 30 15.73 -5.85 -10.27
N ILE A 31 15.31 -4.78 -9.60
CA ILE A 31 15.89 -4.32 -8.33
C ILE A 31 15.66 -5.36 -7.23
N GLY A 32 14.47 -5.96 -7.16
CA GLY A 32 14.10 -6.98 -6.18
C GLY A 32 14.40 -8.43 -6.58
N ARG A 33 15.19 -8.66 -7.63
CA ARG A 33 15.44 -10.03 -8.15
C ARG A 33 16.17 -10.96 -7.17
N ASP A 34 16.92 -10.37 -6.25
CA ASP A 34 17.73 -11.08 -5.24
C ASP A 34 16.96 -11.25 -3.92
N GLN A 35 15.66 -10.94 -3.90
CA GLN A 35 14.83 -11.05 -2.71
C GLN A 35 14.29 -12.48 -2.47
N TRP A 36 13.94 -12.74 -1.21
CA TRP A 36 13.36 -14.00 -0.75
C TRP A 36 12.19 -13.78 0.21
N PHE A 37 11.48 -14.87 0.54
CA PHE A 37 10.35 -14.85 1.48
C PHE A 37 10.76 -14.38 2.88
N PHE A 38 9.97 -13.47 3.44
CA PHE A 38 10.31 -12.75 4.67
C PHE A 38 9.09 -12.40 5.53
N GLY A 39 9.24 -12.52 6.85
CA GLY A 39 8.26 -12.09 7.84
C GLY A 39 6.87 -12.68 7.56
N ASP A 40 5.87 -11.80 7.52
CA ASP A 40 4.46 -12.10 7.22
C ASP A 40 4.21 -12.82 5.88
N ASP A 41 5.18 -12.88 4.95
CA ASP A 41 5.05 -13.79 3.79
C ASP A 41 4.76 -15.22 4.29
N TRP A 42 5.49 -15.66 5.31
CA TRP A 42 5.36 -16.99 5.89
C TRP A 42 4.04 -17.21 6.61
N ALA A 43 3.45 -16.17 7.21
CA ALA A 43 2.17 -16.27 7.90
C ALA A 43 1.03 -16.79 6.98
N ILE A 44 1.13 -16.58 5.67
CA ILE A 44 0.14 -17.02 4.67
C ILE A 44 0.68 -18.08 3.70
N LEU A 45 1.97 -18.40 3.76
CA LEU A 45 2.60 -19.40 2.87
C LEU A 45 2.85 -20.75 3.55
N VAL A 46 2.75 -20.84 4.87
CA VAL A 46 2.85 -22.13 5.55
C VAL A 46 1.58 -22.97 5.37
N PRO A 47 1.70 -24.26 4.97
CA PRO A 47 0.54 -25.10 4.65
C PRO A 47 -0.45 -25.26 5.80
N ARG A 48 0.02 -25.26 7.06
CA ARG A 48 -0.87 -25.38 8.22
C ARG A 48 -1.91 -24.26 8.33
N ASN A 49 -1.66 -23.11 7.71
CA ASN A 49 -2.58 -21.97 7.69
C ASN A 49 -3.47 -21.95 6.43
N ASP A 50 -3.35 -22.94 5.54
CA ASP A 50 -4.21 -23.04 4.36
C ASP A 50 -5.69 -23.09 4.78
N GLY A 51 -6.52 -22.28 4.12
CA GLY A 51 -7.95 -22.19 4.42
C GLY A 51 -8.30 -21.29 5.61
N ALA A 52 -7.34 -20.74 6.34
CA ALA A 52 -7.57 -19.77 7.44
C ALA A 52 -7.98 -18.36 6.96
N ILE A 53 -8.82 -18.27 5.93
CA ILE A 53 -9.13 -17.04 5.17
C ILE A 53 -9.95 -15.99 5.96
N MET A 54 -10.56 -16.40 7.07
CA MET A 54 -11.34 -15.51 7.94
C MET A 54 -10.54 -15.05 9.17
N VAL A 55 -9.44 -15.74 9.50
CA VAL A 55 -8.65 -15.41 10.69
C VAL A 55 -7.90 -14.10 10.41
N PRO A 56 -7.99 -13.10 11.31
CA PRO A 56 -7.23 -11.86 11.12
C PRO A 56 -5.74 -12.12 11.28
N HIS A 57 -4.94 -11.51 10.39
CA HIS A 57 -3.49 -11.44 10.56
C HIS A 57 -3.10 -10.00 10.89
N VAL A 58 -2.47 -9.79 12.04
CA VAL A 58 -2.01 -8.47 12.52
C VAL A 58 -3.16 -7.44 12.60
N GLY A 59 -4.40 -7.93 12.81
CA GLY A 59 -5.61 -7.10 12.90
C GLY A 59 -6.26 -6.79 11.54
N HIS A 60 -5.81 -7.42 10.45
CA HIS A 60 -6.36 -7.24 9.12
C HIS A 60 -7.13 -8.47 8.64
N TRP A 61 -8.23 -8.25 7.93
CA TRP A 61 -8.88 -9.30 7.16
C TRP A 61 -8.11 -9.52 5.86
N ASN A 62 -7.20 -10.50 5.86
CA ASN A 62 -6.29 -10.78 4.74
C ASN A 62 -6.81 -11.92 3.85
N LEU A 63 -8.12 -11.99 3.61
CA LEU A 63 -8.73 -13.05 2.80
C LEU A 63 -8.11 -13.15 1.41
N VAL A 64 -7.92 -12.02 0.72
CA VAL A 64 -7.40 -12.05 -0.64
C VAL A 64 -5.94 -12.51 -0.68
N PRO A 65 -5.01 -11.96 0.14
CA PRO A 65 -3.67 -12.54 0.27
C PRO A 65 -3.69 -14.03 0.62
N ALA A 66 -4.50 -14.45 1.60
CA ALA A 66 -4.60 -15.84 2.06
C ALA A 66 -5.17 -16.81 1.01
N VAL A 67 -5.80 -16.31 -0.06
CA VAL A 67 -6.21 -17.12 -1.21
C VAL A 67 -5.15 -17.06 -2.31
N VAL A 68 -4.68 -15.86 -2.66
CA VAL A 68 -3.80 -15.64 -3.81
C VAL A 68 -2.41 -16.25 -3.58
N PHE A 69 -1.83 -16.08 -2.39
CA PHE A 69 -0.46 -16.56 -2.12
C PHE A 69 -0.38 -18.09 -2.16
N PRO A 70 -1.27 -18.85 -1.48
CA PRO A 70 -1.30 -20.30 -1.64
C PRO A 70 -1.57 -20.74 -3.08
N LEU A 71 -2.40 -20.04 -3.86
CA LEU A 71 -2.59 -20.38 -5.28
C LEU A 71 -1.31 -20.23 -6.10
N VAL A 72 -0.54 -19.15 -5.88
CA VAL A 72 0.76 -18.96 -6.54
C VAL A 72 1.77 -20.01 -6.07
N ARG A 73 1.84 -20.27 -4.75
CA ARG A 73 2.68 -21.32 -4.16
C ARG A 73 2.37 -22.69 -4.74
N ASN A 74 1.09 -23.06 -4.83
CA ASN A 74 0.66 -24.37 -5.33
C ASN A 74 0.89 -24.52 -6.84
N GLY A 75 0.83 -23.42 -7.61
CA GLY A 75 1.02 -23.44 -9.06
C GLY A 75 2.47 -23.29 -9.52
N LEU A 76 3.27 -22.48 -8.83
CA LEU A 76 4.63 -22.09 -9.24
C LEU A 76 5.72 -22.46 -8.22
N GLY A 77 5.35 -22.91 -7.02
CA GLY A 77 6.28 -23.22 -5.93
C GLY A 77 6.87 -22.00 -5.24
N LEU A 78 7.85 -22.26 -4.38
CA LEU A 78 8.64 -21.28 -3.61
C LEU A 78 10.09 -21.19 -4.13
N GLY A 79 10.38 -21.72 -5.33
CA GLY A 79 11.71 -21.64 -5.93
C GLY A 79 12.10 -20.24 -6.43
N SER A 80 11.14 -19.31 -6.52
CA SER A 80 11.38 -17.92 -6.90
C SER A 80 10.42 -16.99 -6.18
N TYR A 81 10.93 -15.85 -5.70
CA TYR A 81 10.12 -14.79 -5.10
C TYR A 81 9.43 -13.90 -6.13
N LEU A 82 9.92 -13.87 -7.38
CA LEU A 82 9.48 -12.95 -8.43
C LEU A 82 7.97 -12.99 -8.72
N PRO A 83 7.28 -14.16 -8.76
CA PRO A 83 5.83 -14.19 -8.97
C PRO A 83 5.04 -13.46 -7.87
N PHE A 84 5.48 -13.59 -6.62
CA PHE A 84 4.86 -12.93 -5.47
C PHE A 84 5.16 -11.44 -5.47
N LEU A 85 6.42 -11.07 -5.71
CA LEU A 85 6.82 -9.68 -5.87
C LEU A 85 6.06 -8.99 -7.01
N ALA A 86 5.84 -9.68 -8.14
CA ALA A 86 5.06 -9.14 -9.26
C ALA A 86 3.63 -8.76 -8.87
N LEU A 87 2.98 -9.52 -7.98
CA LEU A 87 1.65 -9.14 -7.47
C LEU A 87 1.70 -7.81 -6.71
N ALA A 88 2.66 -7.65 -5.81
CA ALA A 88 2.86 -6.42 -5.06
C ALA A 88 3.18 -5.24 -5.99
N VAL A 89 4.08 -5.42 -6.96
CA VAL A 89 4.42 -4.39 -7.95
C VAL A 89 3.21 -4.01 -8.81
N LEU A 90 2.39 -4.97 -9.25
CA LEU A 90 1.17 -4.67 -10.01
C LEU A 90 0.17 -3.87 -9.18
N ALA A 91 -0.04 -4.24 -7.91
CA ALA A 91 -0.89 -3.48 -7.00
C ALA A 91 -0.36 -2.05 -6.78
N HIS A 92 0.96 -1.91 -6.57
CA HIS A 92 1.65 -0.63 -6.43
C HIS A 92 1.44 0.28 -7.65
N LEU A 93 1.71 -0.23 -8.85
CA LEU A 93 1.56 0.53 -10.10
C LEU A 93 0.08 0.85 -10.38
N GLY A 94 -0.84 -0.01 -9.92
CA GLY A 94 -2.27 0.27 -9.84
C GLY A 94 -2.56 1.51 -8.99
N VAL A 95 -2.02 1.59 -7.77
CA VAL A 95 -2.11 2.78 -6.90
C VAL A 95 -1.55 4.01 -7.62
N ALA A 96 -0.34 3.94 -8.16
CA ALA A 96 0.30 5.07 -8.86
C ALA A 96 -0.55 5.57 -10.05
N HIS A 97 -1.12 4.65 -10.84
CA HIS A 97 -2.02 5.01 -11.93
C HIS A 97 -3.31 5.66 -11.42
N LEU A 98 -3.93 5.12 -10.36
CA LEU A 98 -5.17 5.68 -9.82
C LEU A 98 -4.94 7.07 -9.22
N VAL A 99 -3.82 7.30 -8.53
CA VAL A 99 -3.40 8.64 -8.09
C VAL A 99 -3.21 9.58 -9.28
N TRP A 100 -2.55 9.14 -10.36
CA TRP A 100 -2.45 9.94 -11.59
C TRP A 100 -3.83 10.32 -12.14
N ARG A 101 -4.78 9.38 -12.17
CA ARG A 101 -6.15 9.66 -12.62
C ARG A 101 -6.85 10.67 -11.71
N ILE A 102 -6.64 10.61 -10.39
CA ILE A 102 -7.17 11.59 -9.44
C ILE A 102 -6.52 12.96 -9.66
N LEU A 103 -5.20 13.02 -9.84
CA LEU A 103 -4.47 14.25 -10.15
C LEU A 103 -5.04 14.94 -11.40
N ARG A 104 -5.33 14.17 -12.46
CA ARG A 104 -5.99 14.68 -13.68
C ARG A 104 -7.41 15.20 -13.41
N ARG A 105 -8.19 14.54 -12.54
CA ARG A 105 -9.55 14.95 -12.17
C ARG A 105 -9.57 16.25 -11.37
N VAL A 106 -8.64 16.43 -10.46
CA VAL A 106 -8.56 17.64 -9.61
C VAL A 106 -7.94 18.84 -10.33
N GLY A 107 -7.59 18.72 -11.62
CA GLY A 107 -7.10 19.83 -12.44
C GLY A 107 -5.59 20.08 -12.34
N THR A 108 -4.82 19.09 -11.88
CA THR A 108 -3.36 19.13 -11.88
C THR A 108 -2.84 19.25 -13.31
N ASN A 109 -1.80 20.06 -13.53
CA ASN A 109 -1.09 20.12 -14.81
C ASN A 109 -0.61 18.72 -15.24
N ASP A 110 -0.77 18.36 -16.51
CA ASP A 110 -0.51 17.01 -17.00
C ASP A 110 0.93 16.52 -16.76
N TRP A 111 1.93 17.39 -16.87
CA TRP A 111 3.34 17.06 -16.60
C TRP A 111 3.61 16.93 -15.11
N VAL A 112 3.04 17.81 -14.28
CA VAL A 112 3.11 17.70 -12.82
C VAL A 112 2.45 16.40 -12.33
N ALA A 113 1.28 16.06 -12.87
CA ALA A 113 0.58 14.84 -12.53
C ALA A 113 1.40 13.59 -12.88
N THR A 114 2.02 13.60 -14.07
CA THR A 114 2.88 12.52 -14.54
C THR A 114 4.13 12.40 -13.69
N GLY A 115 4.82 13.50 -13.41
CA GLY A 115 6.02 13.48 -12.56
C GLY A 115 5.73 13.00 -11.13
N LEU A 116 4.65 13.47 -10.49
CA LEU A 116 4.23 12.97 -9.17
C LEU A 116 3.89 11.48 -9.20
N SER A 117 3.27 11.00 -10.27
CA SER A 117 2.99 9.57 -10.42
C SER A 117 4.28 8.75 -10.54
N VAL A 118 5.27 9.22 -11.30
CA VAL A 118 6.59 8.57 -11.40
C VAL A 118 7.33 8.56 -10.06
N VAL A 119 7.23 9.64 -9.27
CA VAL A 119 7.75 9.66 -7.89
C VAL A 119 7.13 8.54 -7.05
N ILE A 120 5.80 8.33 -7.16
CA ILE A 120 5.13 7.22 -6.46
C ILE A 120 5.61 5.87 -7.00
N MET A 121 5.69 5.69 -8.33
CA MET A 121 6.12 4.43 -8.95
C MET A 121 7.51 3.96 -8.48
N LEU A 122 8.38 4.90 -8.08
CA LEU A 122 9.75 4.62 -7.67
C LEU A 122 10.00 5.08 -6.23
N LEU A 123 8.98 4.99 -5.37
CA LEU A 123 8.98 5.55 -4.01
C LEU A 123 9.84 4.72 -3.03
N GLY A 124 11.16 4.83 -3.12
CA GLY A 124 12.09 4.16 -2.20
C GLY A 124 11.98 4.58 -0.74
N ALA A 125 11.43 5.76 -0.45
CA ALA A 125 11.06 6.14 0.92
C ALA A 125 10.08 5.17 1.60
N ALA A 126 9.37 4.39 0.80
CA ALA A 126 8.44 3.36 1.20
C ALA A 126 8.79 2.00 0.56
N SER A 127 10.10 1.70 0.45
CA SER A 127 10.61 0.52 -0.25
C SER A 127 10.02 -0.80 0.26
N GLU A 128 9.72 -0.91 1.56
CA GLU A 128 9.02 -2.03 2.18
C GLU A 128 7.76 -2.42 1.40
N ASN A 129 6.94 -1.47 0.95
CA ASN A 129 5.74 -1.79 0.16
C ASN A 129 6.04 -2.32 -1.23
N LEU A 130 7.13 -1.87 -1.84
CA LEU A 130 7.46 -2.21 -3.22
C LEU A 130 8.18 -3.55 -3.30
N LEU A 131 8.93 -3.90 -2.25
CA LEU A 131 9.87 -5.01 -2.21
C LEU A 131 9.39 -6.19 -1.35
N TRP A 132 8.47 -5.97 -0.42
CA TRP A 132 7.90 -7.06 0.37
C TRP A 132 6.55 -7.50 -0.19
N ALA A 133 6.49 -8.71 -0.75
CA ALA A 133 5.33 -9.22 -1.47
C ALA A 133 4.05 -9.20 -0.62
N PHE A 134 4.15 -9.51 0.68
CA PHE A 134 3.02 -9.42 1.62
C PHE A 134 2.26 -8.07 1.56
N GLN A 135 2.95 -6.98 1.21
CA GLN A 135 2.36 -5.65 1.06
C GLN A 135 1.39 -5.54 -0.14
N PHE A 136 1.26 -6.57 -0.96
CA PHE A 136 0.12 -6.78 -1.87
C PHE A 136 -1.22 -6.54 -1.17
N GLY A 137 -1.37 -6.97 0.09
CA GLY A 137 -2.55 -6.70 0.92
C GLY A 137 -2.78 -5.19 1.11
N PHE A 138 -1.78 -4.46 1.61
CA PHE A 138 -1.88 -3.01 1.83
C PHE A 138 -2.18 -2.25 0.54
N MET A 139 -1.41 -2.53 -0.52
CA MET A 139 -1.51 -1.78 -1.76
C MET A 139 -2.78 -2.11 -2.54
N GLY A 140 -3.23 -3.37 -2.53
CA GLY A 140 -4.50 -3.77 -3.13
C GLY A 140 -5.70 -3.10 -2.46
N ALA A 141 -5.71 -3.04 -1.13
CA ALA A 141 -6.72 -2.32 -0.36
C ALA A 141 -6.78 -0.82 -0.71
N VAL A 142 -5.61 -0.16 -0.77
CA VAL A 142 -5.51 1.26 -1.17
C VAL A 142 -5.95 1.47 -2.62
N ALA A 143 -5.51 0.61 -3.55
CA ALA A 143 -5.89 0.70 -4.96
C ALA A 143 -7.41 0.60 -5.14
N LEU A 144 -8.06 -0.38 -4.53
CA LEU A 144 -9.51 -0.54 -4.62
C LEU A 144 -10.24 0.65 -3.98
N GLY A 145 -9.77 1.16 -2.83
CA GLY A 145 -10.31 2.39 -2.24
C GLY A 145 -10.20 3.61 -3.15
N LEU A 146 -9.04 3.84 -3.77
CA LEU A 146 -8.83 4.93 -4.73
C LEU A 146 -9.68 4.76 -6.00
N ALA A 147 -9.92 3.51 -6.43
CA ALA A 147 -10.85 3.24 -7.51
C ALA A 147 -12.26 3.72 -7.11
N VAL A 148 -12.76 3.39 -5.91
CA VAL A 148 -14.07 3.85 -5.42
C VAL A 148 -14.14 5.38 -5.35
N VAL A 149 -13.08 6.07 -4.91
CA VAL A 149 -12.98 7.55 -4.98
C VAL A 149 -13.23 8.06 -6.40
N LEU A 150 -12.57 7.49 -7.42
CA LEU A 150 -12.75 7.88 -8.82
C LEU A 150 -14.12 7.52 -9.39
N LEU A 151 -14.72 6.42 -8.93
CA LEU A 151 -16.05 6.00 -9.35
C LEU A 151 -17.12 6.98 -8.82
N PHE A 152 -17.01 7.40 -7.56
CA PHE A 152 -17.89 8.42 -6.95
C PHE A 152 -17.66 9.84 -7.46
N ASP A 153 -16.46 10.19 -7.94
CA ASP A 153 -16.21 11.51 -8.52
C ASP A 153 -16.86 11.69 -9.91
N ARG A 154 -17.52 10.66 -10.45
CA ARG A 154 -18.21 10.78 -11.75
C ARG A 154 -19.53 11.54 -11.63
N PRO A 155 -19.91 12.36 -12.64
CA PRO A 155 -21.16 13.12 -12.59
C PRO A 155 -22.43 12.27 -12.49
N ARG A 156 -22.41 11.04 -13.03
CA ARG A 156 -23.57 10.13 -13.06
C ARG A 156 -23.14 8.71 -12.74
N LEU A 157 -23.89 8.06 -11.84
CA LEU A 157 -23.72 6.66 -11.48
C LEU A 157 -24.67 5.78 -12.30
N ARG A 158 -24.18 5.28 -13.43
CA ARG A 158 -24.85 4.25 -14.25
C ARG A 158 -24.69 2.87 -13.60
N ALA A 159 -25.53 1.90 -13.97
CA ALA A 159 -25.50 0.55 -13.38
C ALA A 159 -24.10 -0.11 -13.34
N PRO A 160 -23.28 -0.09 -14.41
CA PRO A 160 -21.92 -0.67 -14.33
C PRO A 160 -21.01 0.03 -13.32
N ILE A 161 -21.20 1.33 -13.10
CA ILE A 161 -20.43 2.13 -12.14
C ILE A 161 -20.87 1.80 -10.72
N VAL A 162 -22.17 1.64 -10.50
CA VAL A 162 -22.74 1.19 -9.22
C VAL A 162 -22.21 -0.18 -8.84
N ILE A 163 -22.24 -1.14 -9.77
CA ILE A 163 -21.70 -2.49 -9.56
C ILE A 163 -20.20 -2.40 -9.22
N ALA A 164 -19.43 -1.62 -9.98
CA ALA A 164 -18.01 -1.44 -9.71
C ALA A 164 -17.74 -0.80 -8.33
N ILE A 165 -18.57 0.15 -7.88
CA ILE A 165 -18.45 0.75 -6.53
C ILE A 165 -18.60 -0.34 -5.48
N VAL A 166 -19.70 -1.10 -5.54
CA VAL A 166 -20.03 -2.14 -4.55
C VAL A 166 -18.97 -3.24 -4.54
N VAL A 167 -18.55 -3.72 -5.71
CA VAL A 167 -17.54 -4.79 -5.82
C VAL A 167 -16.19 -4.32 -5.30
N CYS A 168 -15.70 -3.16 -5.75
CA CYS A 168 -14.40 -2.64 -5.30
C CYS A 168 -14.42 -2.32 -3.80
N SER A 169 -15.49 -1.71 -3.28
CA SER A 169 -15.58 -1.39 -1.86
C SER A 169 -15.68 -2.65 -1.01
N LEU A 170 -16.40 -3.69 -1.46
CA LEU A 170 -16.52 -4.96 -0.73
C LEU A 170 -15.20 -5.74 -0.69
N LEU A 171 -14.45 -5.76 -1.80
CA LEU A 171 -13.16 -6.46 -1.87
C LEU A 171 -12.04 -5.72 -1.13
N ALA A 172 -12.05 -4.39 -1.09
CA ALA A 172 -10.98 -3.60 -0.50
C ALA A 172 -10.60 -4.02 0.94
N PRO A 173 -11.53 -4.14 1.91
CA PRO A 173 -11.18 -4.55 3.27
C PRO A 173 -10.76 -6.02 3.40
N MET A 174 -11.06 -6.87 2.41
CA MET A 174 -10.60 -8.27 2.35
C MET A 174 -9.12 -8.40 1.96
N PHE A 175 -8.50 -7.31 1.52
CA PHE A 175 -7.06 -7.22 1.32
C PHE A 175 -6.34 -6.75 2.60
N SER A 176 -6.88 -5.73 3.26
CA SER A 176 -6.33 -5.13 4.47
C SER A 176 -7.27 -4.08 5.06
N GLY A 177 -7.20 -3.88 6.38
CA GLY A 177 -7.87 -2.78 7.09
C GLY A 177 -7.44 -1.37 6.65
N THR A 178 -6.32 -1.24 5.91
CA THR A 178 -5.91 0.02 5.26
C THR A 178 -6.91 0.53 4.22
N ALA A 179 -7.86 -0.29 3.78
CA ALA A 179 -8.99 0.16 2.95
C ALA A 179 -9.89 1.16 3.69
N ILE A 180 -10.05 1.04 5.01
CA ILE A 180 -11.04 1.80 5.79
C ILE A 180 -10.86 3.32 5.63
N PRO A 181 -9.65 3.89 5.85
CA PRO A 181 -9.43 5.32 5.63
C PRO A 181 -9.68 5.79 4.18
N VAL A 182 -9.33 4.97 3.19
CA VAL A 182 -9.51 5.33 1.77
C VAL A 182 -10.98 5.27 1.37
N LEU A 183 -11.73 4.29 1.90
CA LEU A 183 -13.18 4.21 1.74
C LEU A 183 -13.91 5.32 2.49
N ALA A 184 -13.39 5.77 3.65
CA ALA A 184 -13.91 6.97 4.32
C ALA A 184 -13.75 8.21 3.42
N ALA A 185 -12.58 8.40 2.80
CA ALA A 185 -12.37 9.44 1.80
C ALA A 185 -13.32 9.27 0.60
N ALA A 186 -13.51 8.05 0.10
CA ALA A 186 -14.46 7.77 -0.97
C ALA A 186 -15.90 8.12 -0.59
N GLY A 187 -16.30 7.83 0.66
CA GLY A 187 -17.60 8.20 1.23
C GLY A 187 -17.79 9.71 1.30
N VAL A 188 -16.74 10.47 1.66
CA VAL A 188 -16.78 11.94 1.61
C VAL A 188 -17.03 12.43 0.17
N VAL A 189 -16.30 11.89 -0.82
CA VAL A 189 -16.53 12.24 -2.23
C VAL A 189 -17.95 11.87 -2.68
N GLY A 190 -18.41 10.66 -2.37
CA GLY A 190 -19.76 10.20 -2.68
C GLY A 190 -20.82 11.12 -2.08
N TRP A 191 -20.69 11.49 -0.80
CA TRP A 191 -21.62 12.40 -0.13
C TRP A 191 -21.68 13.75 -0.85
N ILE A 192 -20.53 14.34 -1.17
CA ILE A 192 -20.47 15.63 -1.87
C ILE A 192 -21.11 15.55 -3.26
N ARG A 193 -20.88 14.47 -4.01
CA ARG A 193 -21.29 14.34 -5.41
C ARG A 193 -22.72 13.82 -5.60
N HIS A 194 -23.19 12.99 -4.67
CA HIS A 194 -24.40 12.19 -4.85
C HIS A 194 -25.35 12.19 -3.64
N GLY A 195 -24.99 12.87 -2.56
CA GLY A 195 -25.76 12.93 -1.33
C GLY A 195 -25.48 11.76 -0.39
N PHE A 196 -25.78 11.98 0.89
CA PHE A 196 -25.48 11.05 1.97
C PHE A 196 -26.19 9.70 1.79
N LEU A 197 -27.52 9.70 1.61
CA LEU A 197 -28.32 8.47 1.56
C LEU A 197 -27.86 7.52 0.44
N ARG A 198 -27.59 8.05 -0.76
CA ARG A 198 -27.13 7.23 -1.88
C ARG A 198 -25.74 6.66 -1.63
N THR A 199 -24.86 7.43 -1.03
CA THR A 199 -23.51 6.98 -0.70
C THR A 199 -23.53 5.92 0.39
N ALA A 200 -24.33 6.14 1.44
CA ALA A 200 -24.53 5.18 2.52
C ALA A 200 -25.10 3.87 1.97
N ALA A 201 -26.12 3.92 1.11
CA ALA A 201 -26.69 2.72 0.50
C ALA A 201 -25.66 1.91 -0.33
N LEU A 202 -24.75 2.59 -1.03
CA LEU A 202 -23.72 1.95 -1.85
C LEU A 202 -22.56 1.36 -1.03
N LEU A 203 -22.25 1.95 0.13
CA LEU A 203 -21.20 1.45 1.04
C LEU A 203 -21.74 0.53 2.13
N ALA A 204 -23.06 0.47 2.33
CA ALA A 204 -23.71 -0.38 3.33
C ALA A 204 -23.33 -1.86 3.20
N PRO A 205 -23.31 -2.48 1.99
CA PRO A 205 -22.89 -3.88 1.86
C PRO A 205 -21.48 -4.11 2.42
N THR A 206 -20.54 -3.24 2.09
CA THR A 206 -19.16 -3.31 2.60
C THR A 206 -19.11 -3.17 4.12
N ALA A 207 -19.78 -2.16 4.68
CA ALA A 207 -19.80 -1.92 6.11
C ALA A 207 -20.42 -3.11 6.87
N LEU A 208 -21.55 -3.64 6.39
CA LEU A 208 -22.22 -4.79 6.99
C LEU A 208 -21.35 -6.04 6.92
N THR A 209 -20.76 -6.36 5.76
CA THR A 209 -19.87 -7.52 5.64
C THR A 209 -18.67 -7.43 6.57
N TYR A 210 -18.02 -6.26 6.65
CA TYR A 210 -16.88 -6.07 7.55
C TYR A 210 -17.29 -6.17 9.02
N LEU A 211 -18.43 -5.59 9.42
CA LEU A 211 -18.94 -5.69 10.79
C LEU A 211 -19.33 -7.13 11.15
N VAL A 212 -19.96 -7.86 10.23
CA VAL A 212 -20.28 -9.29 10.42
C VAL A 212 -19.00 -10.09 10.63
N TRP A 213 -17.98 -9.90 9.78
CA TRP A 213 -16.68 -10.54 9.97
C TRP A 213 -16.04 -10.16 11.32
N PHE A 214 -16.10 -8.88 11.70
CA PHE A 214 -15.52 -8.40 12.95
C PHE A 214 -16.18 -9.05 14.17
N PHE A 215 -17.51 -9.06 14.22
CA PHE A 215 -18.26 -9.59 15.37
C PHE A 215 -18.27 -11.11 15.42
N LEU A 216 -18.25 -11.80 14.29
CA LEU A 216 -18.24 -13.27 14.28
C LEU A 216 -16.83 -13.84 14.48
N VAL A 217 -15.80 -13.16 13.99
CA VAL A 217 -14.43 -13.68 13.93
C VAL A 217 -13.44 -12.76 14.63
N ALA A 218 -13.23 -11.55 14.11
CA ALA A 218 -12.07 -10.74 14.48
C ALA A 218 -12.00 -10.36 15.96
N ARG A 219 -13.14 -10.14 16.63
CA ARG A 219 -13.20 -9.82 18.06
C ARG A 219 -12.59 -10.89 18.97
N ASN A 220 -12.50 -12.13 18.50
CA ASN A 220 -11.89 -13.25 19.23
C ASN A 220 -10.36 -13.29 19.09
N TYR A 221 -9.79 -12.37 18.30
CA TYR A 221 -8.36 -12.23 18.06
C TYR A 221 -7.93 -10.79 18.38
N PRO A 222 -7.95 -10.39 19.66
CA PRO A 222 -7.65 -9.02 20.04
C PRO A 222 -6.23 -8.65 19.61
N THR A 223 -6.06 -7.51 18.94
CA THR A 223 -4.74 -6.92 18.72
C THR A 223 -4.13 -6.55 20.07
N PRO A 224 -3.00 -7.15 20.46
CA PRO A 224 -2.37 -6.83 21.74
C PRO A 224 -2.06 -5.35 21.85
N HIS A 225 -2.38 -4.74 23.00
CA HIS A 225 -2.01 -3.36 23.35
C HIS A 225 -2.58 -2.27 22.41
N ALA A 226 -3.68 -2.55 21.69
CA ALA A 226 -4.45 -1.54 20.97
C ALA A 226 -5.52 -0.95 21.90
N GLY A 227 -5.65 0.38 21.95
CA GLY A 227 -6.61 1.00 22.87
C GLY A 227 -6.24 2.40 23.34
N ILE A 228 -7.18 3.00 24.08
CA ILE A 228 -6.97 4.22 24.87
C ILE A 228 -7.57 3.91 26.24
N GLU A 229 -6.73 3.70 27.25
CA GLU A 229 -7.16 3.40 28.61
C GLU A 229 -6.96 4.60 29.54
N SER A 230 -6.10 5.54 29.14
CA SER A 230 -5.76 6.75 29.88
C SER A 230 -5.65 7.99 29.00
N VAL A 231 -5.61 9.17 29.63
CA VAL A 231 -5.32 10.45 28.94
C VAL A 231 -3.90 10.45 28.35
N ALA A 232 -2.96 9.75 28.97
CA ALA A 232 -1.61 9.59 28.45
C ALA A 232 -1.61 8.82 27.12
N ASP A 233 -2.42 7.77 27.01
CA ASP A 233 -2.57 7.01 25.77
C ASP A 233 -3.18 7.86 24.66
N LEU A 234 -4.19 8.68 24.98
CA LEU A 234 -4.75 9.63 24.03
C LEU A 234 -3.67 10.62 23.54
N GLY A 235 -2.86 11.15 24.45
CA GLY A 235 -1.71 12.01 24.10
C GLY A 235 -0.70 11.31 23.19
N MET A 236 -0.37 10.05 23.49
CA MET A 236 0.55 9.25 22.69
C MET A 236 -0.02 8.93 21.30
N VAL A 237 -1.32 8.64 21.18
CA VAL A 237 -2.00 8.45 19.89
C VAL A 237 -1.89 9.70 19.02
N LEU A 238 -2.15 10.88 19.59
CA LEU A 238 -2.04 12.15 18.86
C LEU A 238 -0.59 12.45 18.45
N LEU A 239 0.37 12.20 19.34
CA LEU A 239 1.79 12.37 19.07
C LEU A 239 2.30 11.40 18.00
N PHE A 240 1.88 10.14 18.06
CA PHE A 240 2.21 9.13 17.05
C PHE A 240 1.63 9.53 15.69
N ALA A 241 0.37 9.97 15.62
CA ALA A 241 -0.24 10.44 14.38
C ALA A 241 0.50 11.67 13.81
N ALA A 242 0.94 12.61 14.65
CA ALA A 242 1.77 13.74 14.21
C ALA A 242 3.16 13.28 13.70
N ALA A 243 3.80 12.33 14.40
CA ALA A 243 5.07 11.75 14.01
C ALA A 243 4.98 10.97 12.69
N MET A 244 3.84 10.36 12.37
CA MET A 244 3.59 9.72 11.06
C MET A 244 3.70 10.73 9.92
N TYR A 245 3.18 11.95 10.07
CA TYR A 245 3.30 12.98 9.02
C TYR A 245 4.72 13.49 8.90
N ALA A 246 5.34 13.87 10.02
CA ALA A 246 6.69 14.41 10.04
C ALA A 246 7.72 13.38 9.54
N GLY A 247 7.70 12.18 10.13
CA GLY A 247 8.60 11.09 9.76
C GLY A 247 8.26 10.53 8.38
N GLY A 248 7.01 10.17 8.14
CA GLY A 248 6.57 9.49 6.91
C GLY A 248 6.78 10.34 5.65
N LEU A 249 6.36 11.61 5.64
CA LEU A 249 6.66 12.49 4.51
C LEU A 249 8.15 12.81 4.42
N GLY A 250 8.82 12.91 5.57
CA GLY A 250 10.25 13.20 5.67
C GLY A 250 11.13 12.18 4.96
N ARG A 251 10.74 10.89 4.95
CA ARG A 251 11.49 9.82 4.27
C ARG A 251 11.65 10.05 2.77
N ALA A 252 10.75 10.80 2.13
CA ALA A 252 10.83 11.14 0.72
C ALA A 252 11.94 12.17 0.40
N PHE A 253 12.59 12.73 1.43
CA PHE A 253 13.61 13.77 1.32
C PHE A 253 14.94 13.33 1.98
N PRO A 254 16.07 13.99 1.66
CA PRO A 254 17.36 13.69 2.27
C PRO A 254 17.42 13.88 3.80
N LEU A 255 16.55 14.73 4.35
CA LEU A 255 16.47 15.00 5.79
C LEU A 255 15.05 14.75 6.27
N ILE A 256 14.87 13.75 7.15
CA ILE A 256 13.55 13.34 7.64
C ILE A 256 12.80 14.48 8.35
N ALA A 257 13.51 15.37 9.04
CA ALA A 257 12.91 16.51 9.74
C ALA A 257 12.16 17.48 8.80
N ILE A 258 12.48 17.48 7.50
CA ILE A 258 11.81 18.32 6.51
C ILE A 258 10.34 17.93 6.36
N GLY A 259 9.93 16.69 6.70
CA GLY A 259 8.55 16.22 6.49
C GLY A 259 7.46 17.02 7.22
N VAL A 260 7.82 17.78 8.27
CA VAL A 260 6.90 18.74 8.90
C VAL A 260 6.45 19.83 7.92
N ILE A 261 7.32 20.26 7.01
CA ILE A 261 7.04 21.32 6.04
C ILE A 261 5.92 20.93 5.06
N PRO A 262 5.99 19.82 4.29
CA PRO A 262 4.89 19.43 3.42
C PRO A 262 3.61 19.10 4.18
N ALA A 263 3.70 18.55 5.41
CA ALA A 263 2.53 18.34 6.27
C ALA A 263 1.83 19.68 6.62
N ALA A 264 2.60 20.66 7.09
CA ALA A 264 2.09 21.99 7.43
C ALA A 264 1.51 22.70 6.22
N ILE A 265 2.18 22.62 5.05
CA ILE A 265 1.68 23.19 3.80
C ILE A 265 0.33 22.56 3.42
N ALA A 266 0.19 21.23 3.49
CA ALA A 266 -1.06 20.54 3.19
C ALA A 266 -2.17 20.93 4.18
N GLY A 267 -1.86 21.02 5.48
CA GLY A 267 -2.80 21.45 6.52
C GLY A 267 -3.27 22.89 6.34
N VAL A 268 -2.35 23.83 6.14
CA VAL A 268 -2.66 25.25 5.88
C VAL A 268 -3.51 25.38 4.63
N TRP A 269 -3.14 24.69 3.53
CA TRP A 269 -3.94 24.67 2.31
C TRP A 269 -5.36 24.15 2.58
N PHE A 270 -5.48 23.03 3.30
CA PHE A 270 -6.77 22.43 3.63
C PHE A 270 -7.67 23.44 4.35
N PHE A 271 -7.24 23.97 5.50
CA PHE A 271 -8.07 24.88 6.29
C PHE A 271 -8.36 26.21 5.59
N ALA A 272 -7.40 26.76 4.83
CA ALA A 272 -7.57 28.01 4.12
C ALA A 272 -8.58 27.92 2.96
N THR A 273 -8.72 26.73 2.36
CA THR A 273 -9.45 26.59 1.08
C THR A 273 -10.66 25.66 1.12
N ILE A 274 -10.82 24.83 2.16
CA ILE A 274 -11.85 23.78 2.24
C ILE A 274 -13.28 24.28 1.95
N ARG A 275 -13.66 25.43 2.53
CA ARG A 275 -15.03 25.98 2.42
C ARG A 275 -15.48 26.20 0.97
N LYS A 276 -14.54 26.58 0.09
CA LYS A 276 -14.81 26.81 -1.33
C LYS A 276 -14.38 25.61 -2.18
N GLY A 277 -13.18 25.09 -1.92
CA GLY A 277 -12.53 24.09 -2.76
C GLY A 277 -13.23 22.73 -2.76
N ILE A 278 -13.87 22.33 -1.65
CA ILE A 278 -14.58 21.04 -1.57
C ILE A 278 -15.76 20.93 -2.55
N ARG A 279 -16.30 22.07 -3.00
CA ARG A 279 -17.40 22.14 -3.98
C ARG A 279 -16.92 22.11 -5.43
N THR A 280 -15.62 22.05 -5.66
CA THR A 280 -15.01 22.12 -7.00
C THR A 280 -14.60 20.72 -7.50
N ALA A 281 -13.86 20.68 -8.61
CA ALA A 281 -13.18 19.47 -9.08
C ALA A 281 -12.12 18.95 -8.08
N ALA A 282 -11.65 19.79 -7.15
CA ALA A 282 -10.65 19.41 -6.15
C ALA A 282 -11.20 18.60 -4.97
N ALA A 283 -12.52 18.33 -4.90
CA ALA A 283 -13.15 17.59 -3.80
C ALA A 283 -12.41 16.28 -3.42
N PRO A 284 -11.96 15.43 -4.36
CA PRO A 284 -11.18 14.24 -4.03
C PRO A 284 -9.87 14.53 -3.27
N ALA A 285 -9.18 15.63 -3.57
CA ALA A 285 -7.95 15.98 -2.85
C ALA A 285 -8.21 16.29 -1.38
N TYR A 286 -9.28 17.03 -1.07
CA TYR A 286 -9.68 17.28 0.33
C TYR A 286 -10.13 16.00 1.04
N ALA A 287 -10.91 15.16 0.35
CA ALA A 287 -11.36 13.90 0.91
C ALA A 287 -10.19 12.98 1.25
N LEU A 288 -9.13 12.95 0.43
CA LEU A 288 -7.95 12.14 0.69
C LEU A 288 -7.07 12.71 1.82
N VAL A 289 -7.06 14.03 2.06
CA VAL A 289 -6.50 14.60 3.31
C VAL A 289 -7.25 14.06 4.52
N VAL A 290 -8.59 14.06 4.49
CA VAL A 290 -9.41 13.47 5.57
C VAL A 290 -9.09 11.98 5.73
N GLY A 291 -8.98 11.24 4.61
CA GLY A 291 -8.54 9.85 4.61
C GLY A 291 -7.18 9.65 5.27
N SER A 292 -6.21 10.53 5.01
CA SER A 292 -4.88 10.45 5.64
C SER A 292 -4.95 10.67 7.15
N VAL A 293 -5.82 11.55 7.63
CA VAL A 293 -6.05 11.77 9.07
C VAL A 293 -6.70 10.55 9.71
N VAL A 294 -7.72 9.97 9.07
CA VAL A 294 -8.35 8.72 9.54
C VAL A 294 -7.32 7.59 9.58
N PHE A 295 -6.45 7.47 8.57
CA PHE A 295 -5.38 6.48 8.55
C PHE A 295 -4.39 6.68 9.69
N ALA A 296 -3.91 7.90 9.91
CA ALA A 296 -2.97 8.21 10.96
C ALA A 296 -3.54 7.91 12.35
N LEU A 297 -4.80 8.28 12.60
CA LEU A 297 -5.45 8.04 13.90
C LEU A 297 -5.74 6.56 14.15
N LEU A 298 -6.23 5.81 13.15
CA LEU A 298 -6.48 4.37 13.31
C LEU A 298 -5.17 3.58 13.48
N THR A 299 -4.12 3.98 12.76
CA THR A 299 -2.79 3.38 12.92
C THR A 299 -2.22 3.70 14.29
N ALA A 300 -2.29 4.95 14.73
CA ALA A 300 -1.82 5.36 16.05
C ALA A 300 -2.59 4.64 17.17
N TYR A 301 -3.92 4.50 17.06
CA TYR A 301 -4.74 3.76 18.03
C TYR A 301 -4.29 2.30 18.22
N SER A 302 -3.82 1.66 17.15
CA SER A 302 -3.42 0.25 17.18
C SER A 302 -1.91 0.01 17.35
N ARG A 303 -1.09 1.06 17.28
CA ARG A 303 0.37 0.95 17.18
C ARG A 303 1.18 1.91 18.05
N SER A 304 0.55 2.85 18.74
CA SER A 304 1.23 3.83 19.61
C SER A 304 2.12 3.17 20.67
N THR A 305 1.73 1.98 21.14
CA THR A 305 2.44 1.19 22.16
C THR A 305 3.77 0.61 21.68
N PHE A 306 4.03 0.54 20.37
CA PHE A 306 5.34 0.15 19.82
C PHE A 306 6.38 1.29 19.84
N GLY A 307 5.99 2.48 20.30
CA GLY A 307 6.87 3.65 20.39
C GLY A 307 6.89 4.50 19.13
N LEU A 308 7.31 5.76 19.28
CA LEU A 308 7.26 6.77 18.21
C LEU A 308 8.20 6.48 17.03
N SER A 309 9.25 5.69 17.23
CA SER A 309 10.17 5.29 16.15
C SER A 309 9.44 4.52 15.04
N VAL A 310 8.38 3.78 15.39
CA VAL A 310 7.57 2.99 14.47
C VAL A 310 6.59 3.86 13.68
N ALA A 311 6.28 5.08 14.13
CA ALA A 311 5.39 6.00 13.40
C ALA A 311 5.92 6.35 12.00
N ALA A 312 7.23 6.36 11.83
CA ALA A 312 7.89 6.61 10.55
C ALA A 312 8.16 5.32 9.73
N SER A 313 7.48 4.20 10.02
CA SER A 313 7.62 2.97 9.23
C SER A 313 7.28 3.21 7.77
N GLU A 314 7.99 2.53 6.86
CA GLU A 314 7.87 2.71 5.41
C GLU A 314 6.45 2.45 4.91
N ARG A 315 5.79 1.42 5.44
CA ARG A 315 4.37 1.13 5.18
C ARG A 315 3.38 2.22 5.56
N TYR A 316 3.69 3.03 6.56
CA TYR A 316 2.85 4.16 6.96
C TYR A 316 3.16 5.40 6.12
N ALA A 317 4.44 5.60 5.79
CA ALA A 317 4.89 6.64 4.87
C ALA A 317 4.21 6.48 3.49
N TYR A 318 4.14 5.24 2.97
CA TYR A 318 3.49 4.92 1.70
C TYR A 318 2.08 5.48 1.60
N VAL A 319 1.21 5.08 2.52
CA VAL A 319 -0.22 5.46 2.51
C VAL A 319 -0.36 6.96 2.72
N THR A 320 0.43 7.55 3.61
CA THR A 320 0.41 9.00 3.88
C THR A 320 0.79 9.81 2.64
N ILE A 321 1.88 9.43 1.96
CA ILE A 321 2.35 10.08 0.73
C ILE A 321 1.31 9.93 -0.39
N VAL A 322 0.78 8.73 -0.61
CA VAL A 322 -0.22 8.44 -1.64
C VAL A 322 -1.48 9.30 -1.44
N LEU A 323 -2.00 9.37 -0.22
CA LEU A 323 -3.23 10.13 0.07
C LEU A 323 -3.03 11.64 -0.01
N LEU A 324 -1.85 12.16 0.33
CA LEU A 324 -1.56 13.60 0.25
C LEU A 324 -1.10 14.09 -1.12
N THR A 325 -0.67 13.18 -2.00
CA THR A 325 -0.16 13.54 -3.34
C THR A 325 -1.12 14.41 -4.17
N PRO A 326 -2.44 14.18 -4.19
CA PRO A 326 -3.38 15.05 -4.91
C PRO A 326 -3.35 16.52 -4.47
N VAL A 327 -3.12 16.80 -3.18
CA VAL A 327 -2.96 18.18 -2.68
C VAL A 327 -1.67 18.80 -3.21
N PHE A 328 -0.57 18.05 -3.17
CA PHE A 328 0.70 18.52 -3.75
C PHE A 328 0.58 18.76 -5.26
N GLY A 329 -0.22 17.95 -5.98
CA GLY A 329 -0.55 18.20 -7.38
C GLY A 329 -1.20 19.56 -7.62
N VAL A 330 -2.21 19.91 -6.83
CA VAL A 330 -2.90 21.21 -6.91
C VAL A 330 -1.92 22.35 -6.60
N LEU A 331 -1.14 22.23 -5.54
CA LEU A 331 -0.18 23.25 -5.09
C LEU A 331 0.96 23.47 -6.11
N LEU A 332 1.59 22.41 -6.57
CA LEU A 332 2.68 22.48 -7.56
C LEU A 332 2.17 22.98 -8.91
N THR A 333 0.92 22.66 -9.28
CA THR A 333 0.28 23.23 -10.47
C THR A 333 0.08 24.73 -10.33
N ALA A 334 -0.39 25.20 -9.17
CA ALA A 334 -0.55 26.63 -8.92
C ALA A 334 0.80 27.36 -8.98
N LEU A 335 1.87 26.75 -8.46
CA LEU A 335 3.22 27.30 -8.55
C LEU A 335 3.72 27.35 -9.99
N ALA A 336 3.62 26.25 -10.74
CA ALA A 336 4.07 26.16 -12.14
C ALA A 336 3.36 27.17 -13.05
N ARG A 337 2.10 27.51 -12.76
CA ARG A 337 1.32 28.50 -13.52
C ARG A 337 1.77 29.96 -13.30
N ARG A 338 2.64 30.25 -12.34
CA ARG A 338 3.16 31.60 -12.10
C ARG A 338 4.16 32.08 -13.17
N GLY A 339 4.67 31.17 -14.00
CA GLY A 339 5.57 31.51 -15.10
C GLY A 339 6.60 30.42 -15.38
N ARG A 340 7.35 30.58 -16.47
CA ARG A 340 8.38 29.63 -16.93
C ARG A 340 9.41 29.26 -15.84
N PRO A 341 10.05 30.18 -15.10
CA PRO A 341 11.01 29.81 -14.07
C PRO A 341 10.41 28.88 -13.00
N TYR A 342 9.21 29.18 -12.49
CA TYR A 342 8.54 28.32 -11.51
C TYR A 342 8.17 26.95 -12.07
N SER A 343 7.70 26.89 -13.32
CA SER A 343 7.44 25.62 -13.99
C SER A 343 8.70 24.77 -14.12
N VAL A 344 9.84 25.38 -14.46
CA VAL A 344 11.14 24.67 -14.52
C VAL A 344 11.54 24.18 -13.13
N SER A 345 11.44 25.01 -12.09
CA SER A 345 11.76 24.62 -10.71
C SER A 345 10.91 23.43 -10.24
N VAL A 346 9.61 23.40 -10.57
CA VAL A 346 8.73 22.26 -10.24
C VAL A 346 9.18 20.99 -10.97
N MET A 347 9.56 21.07 -12.25
CA MET A 347 10.05 19.90 -12.99
C MET A 347 11.39 19.40 -12.47
N VAL A 348 12.32 20.30 -12.15
CA VAL A 348 13.61 19.95 -11.53
C VAL A 348 13.39 19.29 -10.18
N PHE A 349 12.51 19.85 -9.34
CA PHE A 349 12.14 19.26 -8.06
C PHE A 349 11.60 17.83 -8.21
N LEU A 350 10.67 17.59 -9.15
CA LEU A 350 10.14 16.24 -9.39
C LEU A 350 11.22 15.29 -9.91
N ALA A 351 12.11 15.74 -10.80
CA ALA A 351 13.22 14.92 -11.29
C ALA A 351 14.18 14.53 -10.16
N LEU A 352 14.50 15.46 -9.26
CA LEU A 352 15.32 15.18 -8.07
C LEU A 352 14.63 14.19 -7.12
N MET A 353 13.31 14.32 -6.92
CA MET A 353 12.54 13.39 -6.11
C MET A 353 12.53 11.97 -6.70
N VAL A 354 12.39 11.84 -8.03
CA VAL A 354 12.48 10.55 -8.72
C VAL A 354 13.88 9.96 -8.52
N GLY A 355 14.94 10.72 -8.77
CA GLY A 355 16.32 10.24 -8.61
C GLY A 355 16.63 9.80 -7.17
N PHE A 356 16.28 10.62 -6.19
CA PHE A 356 16.51 10.32 -4.78
C PHE A 356 15.72 9.08 -4.30
N ASN A 357 14.43 8.98 -4.64
CA ASN A 357 13.63 7.84 -4.22
C ASN A 357 14.00 6.55 -4.98
N THR A 358 14.46 6.64 -6.23
CA THR A 358 15.01 5.49 -6.95
C THR A 358 16.29 4.98 -6.27
N PHE A 359 17.16 5.91 -5.84
CA PHE A 359 18.36 5.56 -5.07
C PHE A 359 18.02 4.88 -3.74
N LEU A 360 17.06 5.43 -2.98
CA LEU A 360 16.58 4.80 -1.75
C LEU A 360 16.00 3.40 -2.00
N LEU A 361 15.30 3.19 -3.12
CA LEU A 361 14.71 1.90 -3.46
C LEU A 361 15.79 0.84 -3.69
N VAL A 362 16.86 1.19 -4.40
CA VAL A 362 18.01 0.28 -4.62
C VAL A 362 18.70 -0.05 -3.30
N LEU A 363 18.91 0.93 -2.42
CA LEU A 363 19.48 0.69 -1.09
C LEU A 363 18.57 -0.20 -0.22
N GLY A 364 17.26 0.07 -0.24
CA GLY A 364 16.26 -0.73 0.47
C GLY A 364 16.27 -2.19 0.03
N ALA A 365 16.34 -2.43 -1.28
CA ALA A 365 16.43 -3.78 -1.86
C ALA A 365 17.68 -4.53 -1.41
N GLY A 366 18.87 -3.90 -1.47
CA GLY A 366 20.09 -4.56 -0.99
C GLY A 366 20.04 -4.89 0.50
N ALA A 367 19.53 -3.97 1.32
CA ALA A 367 19.40 -4.18 2.76
C ALA A 367 18.37 -5.28 3.10
N GLN A 368 17.27 -5.35 2.36
CA GLN A 368 16.23 -6.35 2.53
C GLN A 368 16.72 -7.74 2.08
N ALA A 369 17.28 -7.85 0.88
CA ALA A 369 17.87 -9.10 0.36
C ALA A 369 18.94 -9.67 1.29
N SER A 370 19.74 -8.81 1.94
CA SER A 370 20.75 -9.26 2.92
C SER A 370 20.14 -9.92 4.15
N ARG A 371 19.00 -9.42 4.66
CA ARG A 371 18.28 -10.05 5.79
C ARG A 371 17.62 -11.36 5.38
N GLU A 372 17.00 -11.33 4.20
CA GLU A 372 16.34 -12.47 3.57
C GLU A 372 17.30 -13.64 3.33
N ALA A 373 18.49 -13.40 2.79
CA ALA A 373 19.49 -14.43 2.53
C ALA A 373 19.97 -15.14 3.81
N VAL A 374 20.08 -14.40 4.93
CA VAL A 374 20.41 -14.99 6.24
C VAL A 374 19.28 -15.89 6.73
N SER A 375 18.04 -15.43 6.61
CA SER A 375 16.85 -16.20 7.00
C SER A 375 16.70 -17.47 6.16
N GLN A 376 16.84 -17.33 4.84
CA GLN A 376 16.83 -18.43 3.88
C GLN A 376 17.87 -19.49 4.23
N SER A 377 19.12 -19.09 4.52
CA SER A 377 20.18 -20.04 4.87
C SER A 377 19.86 -20.85 6.14
N ARG A 378 19.20 -20.25 7.13
CA ARG A 378 18.74 -20.95 8.35
C ARG A 378 17.63 -21.95 8.04
N ILE A 379 16.65 -21.54 7.24
CA ILE A 379 15.54 -22.39 6.80
C ILE A 379 16.05 -23.58 5.98
N GLU A 380 16.99 -23.37 5.07
CA GLU A 380 17.60 -24.43 4.26
C GLU A 380 18.37 -25.45 5.12
N ALA A 381 19.11 -24.97 6.13
CA ALA A 381 19.85 -25.84 7.05
C ALA A 381 18.93 -26.69 7.93
N ASP A 382 17.82 -26.13 8.39
CA ASP A 382 16.82 -26.86 9.18
C ASP A 382 16.03 -27.85 8.31
N LEU A 383 15.62 -27.44 7.10
CA LEU A 383 15.00 -28.34 6.12
C LEU A 383 15.86 -29.57 5.85
N ALA A 384 17.18 -29.42 5.70
CA ALA A 384 18.08 -30.54 5.49
C ALA A 384 18.09 -31.53 6.66
N GLN A 385 18.02 -31.05 7.91
CA GLN A 385 17.94 -31.89 9.10
C GLN A 385 16.59 -32.61 9.20
N VAL A 386 15.50 -31.89 8.94
CA VAL A 386 14.14 -32.44 8.95
C VAL A 386 13.95 -33.51 7.87
N ILE A 387 14.54 -33.35 6.67
CA ILE A 387 14.50 -34.37 5.61
C ILE A 387 15.21 -35.65 6.06
N GLN A 388 16.34 -35.54 6.76
CA GLN A 388 17.12 -36.69 7.24
C GLN A 388 16.40 -37.42 8.39
N ASN A 389 15.70 -36.68 9.26
CA ASN A 389 15.03 -37.21 10.44
C ASN A 389 13.55 -36.75 10.50
N PRO A 390 12.70 -37.19 9.55
CA PRO A 390 11.36 -36.62 9.33
C PRO A 390 10.34 -36.98 10.43
N THR A 391 10.73 -37.78 11.41
CA THR A 391 9.89 -38.19 12.55
C THR A 391 10.40 -37.64 13.88
N ASP A 392 11.49 -36.88 13.91
CA ASP A 392 12.03 -36.29 15.13
C ASP A 392 11.11 -35.15 15.60
N PRO A 393 10.42 -35.28 16.76
CA PRO A 393 9.51 -34.24 17.24
C PRO A 393 10.19 -32.90 17.52
N SER A 394 11.48 -32.91 17.88
CA SER A 394 12.23 -31.68 18.17
C SER A 394 12.52 -30.87 16.92
N LEU A 395 12.84 -31.54 15.81
CA LEU A 395 13.05 -30.91 14.51
C LEU A 395 11.73 -30.48 13.89
N LEU A 396 10.65 -31.26 14.03
CA LEU A 396 9.33 -30.88 13.50
C LEU A 396 8.74 -29.63 14.20
N ALA A 397 9.13 -29.39 15.45
CA ALA A 397 8.75 -28.23 16.24
C ALA A 397 9.77 -27.07 16.19
N SER A 398 10.91 -27.24 15.52
CA SER A 398 11.92 -26.18 15.43
C SER A 398 11.37 -24.99 14.64
N VAL A 399 11.78 -23.78 15.02
CA VAL A 399 11.53 -22.54 14.28
C VAL A 399 12.89 -22.04 13.78
N PRO A 400 13.23 -22.24 12.49
CA PRO A 400 14.59 -22.03 11.99
C PRO A 400 15.07 -20.59 12.14
N ASP A 401 14.17 -19.62 11.97
CA ASP A 401 14.47 -18.20 12.14
C ASP A 401 13.34 -17.48 12.90
N PRO A 402 13.36 -17.48 14.24
CA PRO A 402 12.32 -16.86 15.05
C PRO A 402 12.20 -15.35 14.86
N GLN A 403 13.23 -14.70 14.33
CA GLN A 403 13.26 -13.25 14.16
C GLN A 403 12.55 -12.81 12.88
N TRP A 404 12.78 -13.53 11.77
CA TRP A 404 12.32 -13.11 10.44
C TRP A 404 11.43 -14.12 9.73
N ALA A 405 11.25 -15.31 10.29
CA ALA A 405 10.28 -16.31 9.86
C ALA A 405 9.66 -17.04 11.07
N PRO A 406 9.09 -16.30 12.05
CA PRO A 406 8.54 -16.90 13.27
C PRO A 406 7.40 -17.88 12.99
N ASP A 407 6.74 -17.73 11.85
CA ASP A 407 5.66 -18.58 11.40
C ASP A 407 6.15 -19.87 10.73
N VAL A 408 7.44 -20.14 10.56
CA VAL A 408 7.91 -21.37 9.89
C VAL A 408 8.30 -22.40 10.93
N ALA A 409 7.65 -23.57 10.93
CA ALA A 409 8.09 -24.73 11.70
C ALA A 409 8.70 -25.81 10.81
N GLY A 410 9.54 -26.69 11.37
CA GLY A 410 10.12 -27.81 10.64
C GLY A 410 9.07 -28.74 10.01
N SER A 411 7.91 -28.91 10.65
CA SER A 411 6.78 -29.66 10.08
C SER A 411 6.23 -29.04 8.78
N ASP A 412 6.14 -27.71 8.69
CA ASP A 412 5.75 -27.01 7.46
C ASP A 412 6.80 -27.17 6.37
N LEU A 413 8.08 -27.09 6.72
CA LEU A 413 9.18 -27.29 5.78
C LEU A 413 9.14 -28.69 5.16
N LEU A 414 8.87 -29.71 5.98
CA LEU A 414 8.72 -31.08 5.51
C LEU A 414 7.53 -31.25 4.56
N GLU A 415 6.40 -30.60 4.85
CA GLU A 415 5.21 -30.63 3.98
C GLU A 415 5.45 -29.89 2.65
N LEU A 416 6.04 -28.70 2.70
CA LEU A 416 6.44 -27.93 1.52
C LEU A 416 7.43 -28.71 0.64
N TYR A 417 8.36 -29.44 1.25
CA TYR A 417 9.27 -30.32 0.53
C TYR A 417 8.57 -31.52 -0.11
N ARG A 418 7.74 -32.25 0.66
CA ARG A 418 7.01 -33.42 0.15
C ARG A 418 6.03 -33.09 -0.98
N SER A 419 5.45 -31.90 -0.94
CA SER A 419 4.57 -31.38 -1.99
C SER A 419 5.31 -30.81 -3.21
N GLY A 420 6.65 -30.79 -3.18
CA GLY A 420 7.49 -30.25 -4.26
C GLY A 420 7.45 -28.72 -4.37
N GLN A 421 6.89 -28.03 -3.37
CA GLN A 421 6.77 -26.57 -3.36
C GLN A 421 8.06 -25.89 -2.92
N LEU A 422 8.85 -26.53 -2.05
CA LEU A 422 10.16 -26.06 -1.59
C LEU A 422 11.21 -27.13 -1.89
N ALA A 423 12.25 -26.77 -2.64
CA ALA A 423 13.37 -27.66 -2.93
C ALA A 423 14.59 -27.28 -2.08
N PRO A 424 15.39 -28.25 -1.60
CA PRO A 424 16.70 -27.95 -1.04
C PRO A 424 17.59 -27.38 -2.15
N VAL A 425 18.35 -26.33 -1.84
CA VAL A 425 19.35 -25.80 -2.78
C VAL A 425 20.48 -26.82 -2.86
N HIS A 426 20.64 -27.47 -4.01
CA HIS A 426 21.85 -28.22 -4.32
C HIS A 426 23.00 -27.21 -4.45
N ARG A 427 23.83 -27.09 -3.41
CA ARG A 427 25.12 -26.37 -3.50
C ARG A 427 26.21 -27.31 -3.99
#